data_AF-A0A9X0CXB4-F1
#
_entry.id   AF-A0A9X0CXB4-F1
#
_cell.length_a   1.000
_cell.length_b   1.000
_cell.length_c   1.000
_cell.angle_alpha   90.00
_cell.angle_beta   90.00
_cell.angle_gamma   90.00
#
_symmetry.space_group_name_H-M   'P 1'
#
loop_
_entity.id
_entity.type
_entity.pdbx_description
1 polymer ?
#
loop_
_entity_poly.entity_id
_entity_poly.type
_entity_poly.pdbx_seq_one_letter_code
_entity_poly.pdbx_strand_id
1 'polypeptide(L)'
;MYLKTYLMIVLFIGVIQAKVYRKIPSVWAREELKELQPRAPFKCYSCLSGSKEACPEKECKQKDPVCLTVTGMGYILQCADMKYYFDAKKDCKDFGCEVAFCTESLCNA
;
A
#
# COMPACT_ATOMS: atom_id res chain seq x y z
N MET A 1 -45.64 -25.03 38.11
CA MET A 1 -46.24 -24.35 36.94
C MET A 1 -45.32 -23.33 36.24
N TYR A 2 -44.06 -23.13 36.67
CA TYR A 2 -43.15 -22.12 36.09
C TYR A 2 -42.28 -22.58 34.91
N LEU A 3 -42.15 -23.89 34.70
CA LEU A 3 -41.29 -24.45 33.65
C LEU A 3 -41.87 -24.26 32.24
N LYS A 4 -43.20 -24.36 32.10
CA LYS A 4 -43.89 -24.16 30.81
C LYS A 4 -43.81 -22.72 30.32
N THR A 5 -43.83 -21.75 31.22
CA THR A 5 -43.72 -20.32 30.89
C THR A 5 -42.30 -19.94 30.48
N TYR A 6 -41.26 -20.48 31.12
CA TYR A 6 -39.88 -20.27 30.70
C TYR A 6 -39.58 -20.84 29.31
N LEU A 7 -40.11 -22.03 28.99
CA LEU A 7 -39.91 -22.66 27.68
C LEU A 7 -40.49 -21.82 26.54
N MET A 8 -41.65 -21.20 26.76
CA MET A 8 -42.27 -20.29 25.78
C MET A 8 -41.43 -19.04 25.55
N ILE A 9 -40.89 -18.43 26.62
CA ILE A 9 -40.08 -17.20 26.51
C ILE A 9 -38.79 -17.47 25.71
N VAL A 10 -38.11 -18.60 25.96
CA VAL A 10 -36.89 -18.97 25.22
C VAL A 10 -37.17 -19.21 23.74
N LEU A 11 -38.29 -19.86 23.40
CA LEU A 11 -38.70 -20.08 22.01
C LEU A 11 -38.99 -18.75 21.28
N PHE A 12 -39.65 -17.79 21.95
CA PHE A 12 -39.93 -16.48 21.35
C PHE A 12 -38.65 -15.66 21.10
N ILE A 13 -37.68 -15.69 22.03
CA ILE A 13 -36.40 -14.99 21.85
C ILE A 13 -35.60 -15.59 20.68
N GLY A 14 -35.60 -16.93 20.54
CA GLY A 14 -34.92 -17.60 19.42
C GLY A 14 -35.48 -17.23 18.04
N VAL A 15 -36.81 -17.07 17.92
CA VAL A 15 -37.45 -16.67 16.65
C VAL A 15 -37.14 -15.21 16.28
N ILE A 16 -37.00 -14.32 17.27
CA ILE A 16 -36.64 -12.91 17.04
C ILE A 16 -35.18 -12.81 16.57
N GLN A 17 -34.25 -13.53 17.21
CA GLN A 17 -32.83 -13.57 16.84
C GLN A 17 -32.65 -14.05 15.38
N ALA A 18 -33.36 -15.11 14.97
CA ALA A 18 -33.29 -15.63 13.60
C ALA A 18 -33.81 -14.63 12.53
N LYS A 19 -34.83 -13.82 12.85
CA LYS A 19 -35.35 -12.78 11.96
C LYS A 19 -34.39 -11.60 11.80
N VAL A 20 -33.66 -11.24 12.86
CA VAL A 20 -32.67 -10.16 12.85
C VAL A 20 -31.43 -10.57 12.05
N TYR A 21 -30.92 -11.79 12.23
CA TYR A 21 -29.76 -12.30 11.47
C TYR A 21 -30.01 -12.38 9.96
N ARG A 22 -31.25 -12.64 9.52
CA ARG A 22 -31.61 -12.67 8.09
C ARG A 22 -31.59 -11.30 7.42
N LYS A 23 -31.54 -10.21 8.19
CA LYS A 23 -31.59 -8.83 7.69
C LYS A 23 -30.27 -8.09 7.81
N ILE A 24 -29.17 -8.75 8.19
CA ILE A 24 -27.84 -8.12 8.10
C ILE A 24 -27.48 -8.10 6.62
N PRO A 25 -27.47 -6.93 5.96
CA PRO A 25 -27.08 -6.87 4.57
C PRO A 25 -25.61 -7.29 4.47
N SER A 26 -25.28 -8.14 3.49
CA SER A 26 -23.93 -8.63 3.16
C SER A 26 -22.95 -7.53 2.73
N VAL A 27 -23.27 -6.27 3.03
CA VAL A 27 -22.51 -5.07 2.69
C VAL A 27 -21.27 -4.97 3.59
N TRP A 28 -21.36 -5.35 4.87
CA TRP A 28 -20.23 -5.31 5.80
C TRP A 28 -19.22 -6.45 5.61
N ALA A 29 -19.64 -7.58 5.05
CA ALA A 29 -18.75 -8.73 4.84
C ALA A 29 -17.78 -8.56 3.66
N ARG A 30 -17.96 -7.54 2.81
CA ARG A 30 -17.12 -7.31 1.61
C ARG A 30 -16.05 -6.24 1.78
N GLU A 31 -16.18 -5.34 2.76
CA GLU A 31 -15.20 -4.26 2.95
C GLU A 31 -13.94 -4.75 3.68
N GLU A 32 -14.07 -5.58 4.72
CA GLU A 32 -12.91 -6.09 5.48
C GLU A 32 -12.05 -7.10 4.70
N LEU A 33 -12.62 -7.79 3.71
CA LEU A 33 -11.90 -8.80 2.92
C LEU A 33 -10.96 -8.22 1.85
N LYS A 34 -11.00 -6.91 1.58
CA LYS A 34 -10.07 -6.25 0.65
C LYS A 34 -8.75 -5.82 1.29
N GLU A 35 -8.62 -5.84 2.62
CA GLU A 35 -7.42 -5.35 3.32
C GLU A 35 -6.31 -6.40 3.54
N LEU A 36 -6.50 -7.66 3.12
CA LEU A 36 -5.55 -8.75 3.38
C LEU A 36 -4.89 -9.35 2.14
N GLN A 37 -4.90 -8.67 1.00
CA GLN A 37 -3.92 -9.00 -0.03
C GLN A 37 -2.60 -8.31 0.32
N PRO A 38 -1.51 -9.07 0.61
CA PRO A 38 -0.20 -8.46 0.76
C PRO A 38 0.09 -7.70 -0.53
N ARG A 39 0.15 -6.37 -0.47
CA ARG A 39 0.58 -5.56 -1.61
C ARG A 39 1.94 -6.12 -2.03
N ALA A 40 2.09 -6.44 -3.31
CA ALA A 40 3.37 -6.87 -3.83
C ALA A 40 4.44 -5.86 -3.40
N PRO A 41 5.62 -6.32 -2.95
CA PRO A 41 6.67 -5.42 -2.48
C PRO A 41 7.05 -4.46 -3.60
N PHE A 42 6.99 -3.16 -3.32
CA PHE A 42 7.38 -2.12 -4.27
C PHE A 42 8.90 -2.14 -4.42
N LYS A 43 9.39 -2.27 -5.65
CA LYS A 43 10.83 -2.34 -5.95
C LYS A 43 11.25 -1.26 -6.91
N CYS A 44 12.50 -0.83 -6.81
CA CYS A 44 13.15 0.06 -7.77
C CYS A 44 14.55 -0.47 -8.09
N TYR A 45 15.08 -0.12 -9.25
CA TYR A 45 16.52 -0.24 -9.49
C TYR A 45 17.26 0.73 -8.56
N SER A 46 18.38 0.30 -7.98
CA SER A 46 19.14 1.10 -7.02
C SER A 46 20.65 0.99 -7.22
N CYS A 47 21.29 2.10 -7.59
CA CYS A 47 22.72 2.17 -7.86
C CYS A 47 23.22 3.62 -7.94
N LEU A 48 24.54 3.77 -7.77
CA LEU A 48 25.31 4.94 -8.18
C LEU A 48 26.22 4.46 -9.32
N SER A 49 25.92 4.81 -10.56
CA SER A 49 26.63 4.26 -11.73
C SER A 49 26.83 5.33 -12.81
N GLY A 50 27.61 5.00 -13.83
CA GLY A 50 27.64 5.73 -15.11
C GLY A 50 26.56 5.27 -16.09
N SER A 51 25.92 4.10 -15.85
CA SER A 51 24.87 3.55 -16.71
C SER A 51 23.80 2.75 -15.95
N LYS A 52 22.61 2.63 -16.57
CA LYS A 52 21.40 1.93 -16.10
C LYS A 52 21.57 0.42 -15.95
N GLU A 53 22.39 -0.19 -16.82
CA GLU A 53 22.41 -1.64 -17.05
C GLU A 53 23.02 -2.48 -15.91
N ALA A 54 23.71 -1.83 -14.96
CA ALA A 54 24.38 -2.50 -13.84
C ALA A 54 23.62 -2.41 -12.50
N CYS A 55 22.40 -1.88 -12.50
CA CYS A 55 21.73 -1.50 -11.26
C CYS A 55 20.88 -2.64 -10.70
N PRO A 56 21.17 -3.15 -9.48
CA PRO A 56 20.37 -4.20 -8.88
C PRO A 56 18.97 -3.71 -8.49
N GLU A 57 18.00 -4.61 -8.56
CA GLU A 57 16.66 -4.39 -8.02
C GLU A 57 16.70 -4.40 -6.49
N LYS A 58 16.00 -3.44 -5.87
CA LYS A 58 15.93 -3.29 -4.43
C LYS A 58 14.50 -3.03 -3.99
N GLU A 59 14.08 -3.76 -2.96
CA GLU A 59 12.79 -3.54 -2.30
C GLU A 59 12.81 -2.25 -1.48
N CYS A 60 11.79 -1.42 -1.68
CA CYS A 60 11.64 -0.14 -1.00
C CYS A 60 10.88 -0.33 0.32
N LYS A 61 11.43 0.25 1.39
CA LYS A 61 10.91 0.09 2.77
C LYS A 61 10.11 1.31 3.25
N GLN A 62 10.04 2.36 2.44
CA GLN A 62 9.29 3.57 2.74
C GLN A 62 7.77 3.29 2.71
N LYS A 63 7.00 4.09 3.46
CA LYS A 63 5.53 3.94 3.53
C LYS A 63 4.83 4.22 2.20
N ASP A 64 5.27 5.27 1.50
CA ASP A 64 4.79 5.68 0.18
C ASP A 64 6.00 5.83 -0.76
N PRO A 65 6.59 4.71 -1.21
CA PRO A 65 7.83 4.72 -1.96
C PRO A 65 7.60 5.17 -3.41
N VAL A 66 8.60 5.85 -3.96
CA VAL A 66 8.72 6.21 -5.38
C VAL A 66 10.10 5.78 -5.88
N CYS A 67 10.19 5.46 -7.17
CA CYS A 67 11.48 5.25 -7.81
C CYS A 67 12.00 6.58 -8.34
N LEU A 68 13.25 6.90 -8.01
CA LEU A 68 13.87 8.18 -8.33
C LEU A 68 15.06 7.96 -9.26
N THR A 69 15.20 8.86 -10.23
CA THR A 69 16.30 8.91 -11.20
C THR A 69 16.95 10.29 -11.13
N VAL A 70 18.28 10.33 -10.99
CA VAL A 70 19.07 11.56 -11.10
C VAL A 70 20.06 11.44 -12.24
N THR A 71 20.09 12.43 -13.12
CA THR A 71 20.99 12.50 -14.29
C THR A 71 21.73 13.84 -14.34
N GLY A 72 22.94 13.89 -14.91
CA GLY A 72 23.68 15.15 -15.15
C GLY A 72 25.04 15.21 -14.43
N MET A 73 25.07 15.05 -13.11
CA MET A 73 26.32 14.90 -12.35
C MET A 73 26.78 13.45 -12.18
N GLY A 74 25.95 12.51 -12.62
CA GLY A 74 26.11 11.07 -12.50
C GLY A 74 24.78 10.41 -12.84
N TYR A 75 24.73 9.08 -12.78
CA TYR A 75 23.50 8.32 -12.98
C TYR A 75 23.11 7.62 -11.68
N ILE A 76 22.06 8.11 -11.01
CA ILE A 76 21.62 7.61 -9.71
C ILE A 76 20.21 7.04 -9.83
N LEU A 77 20.03 5.80 -9.42
CA LEU A 77 18.73 5.15 -9.26
C LEU A 77 18.52 4.80 -7.79
N GLN A 78 17.34 5.06 -7.25
CA GLN A 78 17.04 4.71 -5.86
C GLN A 78 15.55 4.67 -5.52
N CYS A 79 15.23 3.95 -4.43
CA CYS A 79 13.98 4.08 -3.70
C CYS A 79 13.99 5.37 -2.88
N ALA A 80 12.98 6.22 -3.04
CA ALA A 80 12.81 7.45 -2.29
C ALA A 80 11.37 7.61 -1.81
N ASP A 81 11.10 8.65 -1.03
CA ASP A 81 9.76 9.17 -0.82
C ASP A 81 9.60 10.52 -1.55
N MET A 82 8.37 11.05 -1.60
CA MET A 82 8.11 12.33 -2.26
C MET A 82 8.85 13.50 -1.61
N LYS A 83 9.11 13.45 -0.30
CA LYS A 83 9.85 14.51 0.40
C LYS A 83 11.29 14.56 -0.10
N TYR A 84 11.95 13.40 -0.14
CA TYR A 84 13.30 13.26 -0.66
C TYR A 84 13.38 13.68 -2.14
N TYR A 85 12.36 13.40 -2.96
CA TYR A 85 12.30 13.92 -4.32
C TYR A 85 12.37 15.45 -4.38
N PHE A 86 11.60 16.15 -3.55
CA PHE A 86 11.62 17.62 -3.53
C PHE A 86 12.95 18.18 -3.03
N ASP A 87 13.53 17.56 -2.00
CA ASP A 87 14.85 17.92 -1.47
C ASP A 87 15.93 17.73 -2.55
N ALA A 88 15.96 16.55 -3.18
CA ALA A 88 16.90 16.25 -4.27
C ALA A 88 16.72 17.19 -5.46
N LYS A 89 15.48 17.50 -5.87
CA LYS A 89 15.21 18.44 -6.97
C LYS A 89 15.71 19.84 -6.66
N LYS A 90 15.60 20.28 -5.40
CA LYS A 90 16.09 21.59 -4.96
C LYS A 90 17.61 21.63 -5.02
N ASP A 91 18.29 20.64 -4.42
CA ASP A 91 19.75 20.57 -4.41
C ASP A 91 20.31 20.46 -5.84
N CYS A 92 19.64 19.69 -6.69
CA CYS A 92 20.07 19.40 -8.04
C CYS A 92 19.97 20.61 -8.99
N LYS A 93 19.08 21.56 -8.71
CA LYS A 93 18.92 22.81 -9.47
C LYS A 93 20.19 23.65 -9.48
N ASP A 94 20.95 23.64 -8.38
CA ASP A 94 22.13 24.50 -8.22
C ASP A 94 23.36 23.94 -8.96
N PHE A 95 23.32 22.67 -9.38
CA PHE A 95 24.45 21.97 -9.99
C PHE A 95 24.16 21.41 -11.39
N GLY A 96 23.00 21.75 -11.97
CA GLY A 96 22.67 21.40 -13.36
C GLY A 96 22.37 19.91 -13.59
N CYS A 97 21.87 19.20 -12.59
CA CYS A 97 21.34 17.86 -12.77
C CYS A 97 19.81 17.86 -12.93
N GLU A 98 19.25 16.73 -13.35
CA GLU A 98 17.82 16.52 -13.51
C GLU A 98 17.35 15.39 -12.58
N VAL A 99 16.21 15.60 -11.91
CA VAL A 99 15.60 14.62 -11.01
C VAL A 99 14.21 14.27 -11.51
N ALA A 100 14.00 12.99 -11.81
CA ALA A 100 12.72 12.42 -12.17
C ALA A 100 12.26 11.39 -11.13
N PHE A 101 10.94 11.17 -11.04
CA PHE A 101 10.37 10.12 -10.21
C PHE A 101 9.26 9.39 -10.97
N CYS A 102 8.96 8.17 -10.53
CA CYS A 102 7.83 7.39 -11.00
C CYS A 102 7.28 6.51 -9.87
N THR A 103 6.00 6.16 -9.97
CA THR A 103 5.22 5.53 -8.88
C THR A 103 4.90 4.06 -9.13
N GLU A 104 5.43 3.49 -10.21
CA GLU A 104 5.26 2.09 -10.55
C GLU A 104 6.49 1.29 -10.13
N SER A 105 6.34 -0.01 -9.85
CA SER A 105 7.49 -0.82 -9.47
C SER A 105 8.44 -0.98 -10.66
N LEU A 106 9.74 -0.83 -10.44
CA LEU A 106 10.82 -0.97 -11.44
C LEU A 106 10.71 -0.01 -12.64
N CYS A 107 9.98 1.10 -12.49
CA CYS A 107 9.79 2.10 -13.56
C CYS A 107 11.02 2.95 -13.86
N ASN A 108 12.06 2.88 -13.02
CA ASN A 108 13.28 3.67 -13.18
C ASN A 108 14.39 2.91 -13.94
N ALA A 109 14.01 1.96 -14.79
CA ALA A 109 14.91 1.26 -15.71
C ALA A 109 15.56 2.23 -16.69
#